data_AF-D4H5M1-F1
#
_entry.id   AF-D4H5M1-F1
#
_cell.length_a   1.000
_cell.length_b   1.000
_cell.length_c   1.000
_cell.angle_alpha   90.00
_cell.angle_beta   90.00
_cell.angle_gamma   90.00
#
_symmetry.space_group_name_H-M   'P 1'
#
loop_
_entity.id
_entity.type
_entity.pdbx_description
1 polymer ?
#
loop_
_entity_poly.entity_id
_entity_poly.type
_entity_poly.pdbx_seq_one_letter_code
_entity_poly.pdbx_strand_id
1 'polypeptide(L)'
;MYEHNFNNIIKKLDMAGHTLQMDGNVTGIKMAQRALKECRPGGKALIFQRKIPIILNLFASETRIEVAMKGPVSKFNPERELHDLQFMSPDKYKDINLSDLPILPHHEEDVSGSINTGCVISMADGIHNCGMYRIQPLNDSEAIVHCYPESGLACQLEKGEDIPVTVAVGTSFQLILTAVSKLPADADELKIADSITAKGLKYIKTDRHPVPYGTQIIIHGVVSATEKRTEGPFLIHTGEYSKPEDYPLLKIESVKMIENGYYHALVTGPDYCEGRTLLEAAEKFTSGLKEE
;
A
#
# COMPACT_ATOMS: atom_id res chain seq x y z
N MET A 1 -6.33 18.46 -13.54
CA MET A 1 -5.35 17.62 -12.83
C MET A 1 -6.09 16.90 -11.70
N TYR A 2 -6.14 15.56 -11.70
CA TYR A 2 -6.95 14.82 -10.72
C TYR A 2 -6.29 14.82 -9.33
N GLU A 3 -7.01 15.23 -8.30
CA GLU A 3 -6.37 15.70 -7.07
C GLU A 3 -5.92 14.62 -6.09
N HIS A 4 -6.46 13.39 -6.22
CA HIS A 4 -6.10 12.22 -5.42
C HIS A 4 -5.06 11.32 -6.12
N ASN A 5 -4.59 11.74 -7.30
CA ASN A 5 -3.48 11.11 -7.99
C ASN A 5 -2.20 11.23 -7.15
N PHE A 6 -1.46 10.12 -7.03
CA PHE A 6 -0.28 10.00 -6.19
C PHE A 6 0.79 11.07 -6.47
N ASN A 7 1.11 11.33 -7.75
CA ASN A 7 2.10 12.33 -8.15
C ASN A 7 1.66 13.75 -7.76
N ASN A 8 0.35 14.03 -7.81
CA ASN A 8 -0.18 15.34 -7.43
C ASN A 8 -0.13 15.55 -5.91
N ILE A 9 -0.32 14.50 -5.12
CA ILE A 9 -0.11 14.54 -3.66
C ILE A 9 1.34 14.88 -3.37
N ILE A 10 2.29 14.16 -3.98
CA ILE A 10 3.73 14.43 -3.84
C ILE A 10 4.06 15.88 -4.22
N LYS A 11 3.58 16.35 -5.37
CA LYS A 11 3.83 17.72 -5.84
C LYS A 11 3.29 18.78 -4.87
N LYS A 12 2.08 18.58 -4.33
CA LYS A 12 1.49 19.49 -3.33
C LYS A 12 2.32 19.52 -2.06
N LEU A 13 2.75 18.36 -1.57
CA LEU A 13 3.60 18.25 -0.39
C LEU A 13 4.97 18.89 -0.62
N ASP A 14 5.55 18.72 -1.80
CA ASP A 14 6.83 19.32 -2.18
C ASP A 14 6.76 20.85 -2.21
N MET A 15 5.72 21.40 -2.86
CA MET A 15 5.45 22.85 -2.86
C MET A 15 5.22 23.42 -1.45
N ALA A 16 4.64 22.63 -0.55
CA ALA A 16 4.43 23.02 0.85
C ALA A 16 5.65 22.70 1.74
N GLY A 17 6.77 22.24 1.17
CA GLY A 17 8.01 21.97 1.90
C GLY A 17 7.93 20.76 2.83
N HIS A 18 7.03 19.81 2.59
CA HIS A 18 6.87 18.57 3.38
C HIS A 18 7.68 17.38 2.85
N THR A 19 8.45 17.57 1.78
CA THR A 19 9.35 16.58 1.19
C THR A 19 10.81 16.99 1.39
N LEU A 20 11.72 16.03 1.24
CA LEU A 20 13.15 16.25 1.15
C LEU A 20 13.73 15.34 0.07
N GLN A 21 14.47 15.94 -0.86
CA GLN A 21 15.19 15.22 -1.90
C GLN A 21 16.48 14.64 -1.31
N MET A 22 16.73 13.36 -1.55
CA MET A 22 17.85 12.61 -0.97
C MET A 22 18.65 11.93 -2.08
N ASP A 23 19.97 11.81 -1.88
CA ASP A 23 20.80 10.95 -2.73
C ASP A 23 20.37 9.49 -2.59
N GLY A 24 20.01 8.85 -3.71
CA GLY A 24 19.59 7.46 -3.73
C GLY A 24 20.74 6.46 -3.88
N ASN A 25 22.00 6.92 -3.94
CA ASN A 25 23.19 6.06 -3.91
C ASN A 25 23.55 5.60 -2.49
N VAL A 26 22.57 5.06 -1.77
CA VAL A 26 22.71 4.52 -0.42
C VAL A 26 21.98 3.18 -0.31
N THR A 27 22.33 2.38 0.68
CA THR A 27 21.66 1.10 0.95
C THR A 27 20.25 1.32 1.51
N GLY A 28 19.36 0.34 1.36
CA GLY A 28 18.01 0.39 1.93
C GLY A 28 18.02 0.60 3.45
N ILE A 29 18.98 -0.02 4.15
CA ILE A 29 19.21 0.17 5.59
C ILE A 29 19.51 1.64 5.94
N LYS A 30 20.37 2.32 5.17
CA LYS A 30 20.65 3.75 5.38
C LYS A 30 19.43 4.62 5.07
N MET A 31 18.64 4.27 4.06
CA MET A 31 17.37 4.94 3.77
C MET A 31 16.40 4.80 4.95
N ALA A 32 16.25 3.59 5.47
CA ALA A 32 15.39 3.29 6.61
C ALA A 32 15.80 4.03 7.88
N GLN A 33 17.09 4.00 8.23
CA GLN A 33 17.64 4.76 9.37
C GLN A 33 17.38 6.27 9.24
N ARG A 34 17.49 6.82 8.02
CA ARG A 34 17.17 8.24 7.79
C ARG A 34 15.66 8.49 7.89
N ALA A 35 14.83 7.61 7.34
CA ALA A 35 13.37 7.71 7.40
C ALA A 35 12.88 7.68 8.85
N LEU A 36 13.33 6.75 9.69
CA LEU A 36 12.93 6.68 11.10
C LEU A 36 13.25 7.98 11.86
N LYS A 37 14.36 8.65 11.56
CA LYS A 37 14.70 9.97 12.15
C LYS A 37 13.77 11.11 11.71
N GLU A 38 13.10 10.97 10.58
CA GLU A 38 12.12 11.93 10.08
C GLU A 38 10.68 11.63 10.54
N CYS A 39 10.46 10.52 11.25
CA CYS A 39 9.18 10.20 11.90
C CYS A 39 9.01 10.98 13.20
N ARG A 40 8.93 12.31 13.09
CA ARG A 40 8.85 13.27 14.20
C ARG A 40 8.04 14.51 13.79
N PRO A 41 7.57 15.35 14.74
CA PRO A 41 6.90 16.60 14.39
C PRO A 41 7.73 17.45 13.41
N GLY A 42 7.11 17.84 12.29
CA GLY A 42 7.75 18.62 11.23
C GLY A 42 8.71 17.85 10.31
N GLY A 43 8.95 16.56 10.56
CA GLY A 43 9.76 15.70 9.72
C GLY A 43 9.17 15.51 8.32
N LYS A 44 10.01 15.11 7.37
CA LYS A 44 9.69 15.15 5.92
C LYS A 44 9.45 13.76 5.33
N ALA A 45 8.65 13.72 4.26
CA ALA A 45 8.68 12.60 3.33
C ALA A 45 10.00 12.63 2.56
N LEU A 46 10.63 11.48 2.37
CA LEU A 46 11.95 11.39 1.75
C LEU A 46 11.82 10.84 0.33
N ILE A 47 12.42 11.54 -0.63
CA ILE A 47 12.43 11.12 -2.03
C ILE A 47 13.88 10.82 -2.41
N PHE A 48 14.23 9.54 -2.48
CA PHE A 48 15.56 9.07 -2.85
C PHE A 48 15.67 8.95 -4.36
N GLN A 49 16.62 9.67 -4.95
CA GLN A 49 16.81 9.75 -6.39
C GLN A 49 17.52 8.50 -6.93
N ARG A 50 16.77 7.64 -7.65
CA ARG A 50 17.28 6.46 -8.37
C ARG A 50 16.62 6.38 -9.74
N LYS A 51 16.94 5.34 -10.54
CA LYS A 51 16.25 5.06 -11.82
C LYS A 51 14.72 5.04 -11.65
N ILE A 52 14.26 4.37 -10.60
CA ILE A 52 12.89 4.50 -10.07
C ILE A 52 13.02 5.19 -8.72
N PRO A 53 12.56 6.46 -8.57
CA PRO A 53 12.64 7.17 -7.31
C PRO A 53 11.88 6.43 -6.20
N ILE A 54 12.48 6.33 -5.02
CA ILE A 54 11.87 5.71 -3.85
C ILE A 54 11.31 6.81 -2.96
N ILE A 55 10.05 6.67 -2.54
CA ILE A 55 9.45 7.55 -1.54
C ILE A 55 9.21 6.78 -0.24
N LEU A 56 9.70 7.37 0.86
CA LEU A 56 9.54 6.88 2.23
C LEU A 56 8.86 7.96 3.08
N ASN A 57 8.14 7.56 4.12
CA ASN A 57 7.47 8.44 5.07
C ASN A 57 6.40 9.35 4.45
N LEU A 58 5.85 9.00 3.28
CA LEU A 58 4.88 9.85 2.59
C LEU A 58 3.70 10.19 3.50
N PHE A 59 3.21 9.20 4.25
CA PHE A 59 2.09 9.33 5.19
C PHE A 59 2.49 9.20 6.67
N ALA A 60 3.77 9.37 7.01
CA ALA A 60 4.24 9.37 8.40
C ALA A 60 3.95 10.68 9.17
N SER A 61 2.87 11.39 8.82
CA SER A 61 2.47 12.65 9.45
C SER A 61 0.98 12.92 9.19
N GLU A 62 0.25 13.30 10.24
CA GLU A 62 -1.15 13.71 10.15
C GLU A 62 -1.36 14.83 9.14
N THR A 63 -0.50 15.86 9.11
CA THR A 63 -0.58 16.95 8.11
C THR A 63 -0.47 16.42 6.68
N ARG A 64 0.44 15.46 6.41
CA ARG A 64 0.58 14.89 5.06
C ARG A 64 -0.62 14.04 4.67
N ILE A 65 -1.15 13.29 5.63
CA ILE A 65 -2.40 12.54 5.48
C ILE A 65 -3.56 13.49 5.16
N GLU A 66 -3.70 14.59 5.90
CA GLU A 66 -4.76 15.58 5.68
C GLU A 66 -4.66 16.24 4.30
N VAL A 67 -3.46 16.48 3.78
CA VAL A 67 -3.25 16.95 2.41
C VAL A 67 -3.76 15.93 1.38
N ALA A 68 -3.48 14.65 1.59
CA ALA A 68 -3.93 13.56 0.72
C ALA A 68 -5.45 13.30 0.81
N MET A 69 -6.03 13.49 2.00
CA MET A 69 -7.46 13.34 2.28
C MET A 69 -8.27 14.60 1.97
N LYS A 70 -7.63 15.76 1.85
CA LYS A 70 -8.26 17.09 1.79
C LYS A 70 -9.09 17.41 3.03
N GLY A 71 -8.62 16.96 4.19
CA GLY A 71 -9.27 17.18 5.47
C GLY A 71 -8.85 16.15 6.52
N PRO A 72 -9.21 16.37 7.79
CA PRO A 72 -8.94 15.43 8.87
C PRO A 72 -9.68 14.11 8.65
N VAL A 73 -8.98 12.99 8.91
CA VAL A 73 -9.50 11.63 8.72
C VAL A 73 -10.79 11.38 9.51
N SER A 74 -10.94 12.00 10.68
CA SER A 74 -12.12 11.87 11.55
C SER A 74 -13.42 12.42 10.95
N LYS A 75 -13.38 13.16 9.84
CA LYS A 75 -14.58 13.70 9.18
C LYS A 75 -15.18 12.76 8.13
N PHE A 76 -14.54 11.62 7.88
CA PHE A 76 -14.99 10.69 6.86
C PHE A 76 -15.79 9.56 7.51
N ASN A 77 -17.05 9.41 7.10
CA ASN A 77 -17.92 8.33 7.55
C ASN A 77 -17.90 7.20 6.50
N PRO A 78 -17.44 5.98 6.85
CA PRO A 78 -17.50 4.80 5.99
C PRO A 78 -18.94 4.33 5.67
N GLU A 79 -19.97 4.75 6.41
CA GLU A 79 -21.39 4.41 6.17
C GLU A 79 -22.08 5.29 5.12
N ARG A 80 -21.31 6.09 4.39
CA ARG A 80 -21.85 6.85 3.26
C ARG A 80 -22.49 5.92 2.23
N GLU A 81 -23.50 6.45 1.53
CA GLU A 81 -24.10 5.77 0.38
C GLU A 81 -23.00 5.38 -0.62
N LEU A 82 -22.92 4.09 -0.91
CA LEU A 82 -21.97 3.55 -1.86
C LEU A 82 -22.49 3.79 -3.28
N HIS A 83 -21.61 4.22 -4.16
CA HIS A 83 -21.92 4.46 -5.57
C HIS A 83 -21.07 3.56 -6.47
N ASP A 84 -21.47 3.46 -7.73
CA ASP A 84 -20.68 2.77 -8.75
C ASP A 84 -19.35 3.50 -8.98
N LEU A 85 -18.28 2.72 -9.11
CA LEU A 85 -16.94 3.26 -9.36
C LEU A 85 -16.90 4.04 -10.67
N GLN A 86 -16.30 5.23 -10.62
CA GLN A 86 -16.14 6.07 -11.80
C GLN A 86 -14.81 5.81 -12.49
N PHE A 87 -14.87 5.37 -13.74
CA PHE A 87 -13.69 5.00 -14.52
C PHE A 87 -13.19 6.14 -15.42
N MET A 88 -11.88 6.21 -15.58
CA MET A 88 -11.18 7.06 -16.55
C MET A 88 -10.22 6.23 -17.39
N SER A 89 -9.82 6.76 -18.54
CA SER A 89 -8.72 6.18 -19.31
C SER A 89 -7.43 6.21 -18.49
N PRO A 90 -6.64 5.12 -18.48
CA PRO A 90 -5.40 5.09 -17.71
C PRO A 90 -4.35 6.04 -18.31
N ASP A 91 -3.46 6.52 -17.44
CA ASP A 91 -2.18 7.07 -17.89
C ASP A 91 -1.34 5.98 -18.58
N LYS A 92 -0.22 6.37 -19.18
CA LYS A 92 0.64 5.41 -19.87
C LYS A 92 1.40 4.54 -18.86
N TYR A 93 1.09 3.25 -18.85
CA TYR A 93 1.85 2.21 -18.13
C TYR A 93 2.79 1.47 -19.08
N LYS A 94 3.88 0.94 -18.53
CA LYS A 94 4.82 0.04 -19.20
C LYS A 94 4.91 -1.26 -18.43
N ASP A 95 4.98 -2.36 -19.15
CA ASP A 95 5.37 -3.65 -18.58
C ASP A 95 6.83 -3.60 -18.14
N ILE A 96 7.09 -4.07 -16.93
CA ILE A 96 8.41 -4.20 -16.32
C ILE A 96 8.52 -5.56 -15.62
N ASN A 97 9.71 -5.93 -15.20
CA ASN A 97 9.90 -7.08 -14.32
C ASN A 97 9.77 -6.65 -12.85
N LEU A 98 9.44 -7.59 -11.96
CA LEU A 98 9.41 -7.30 -10.53
C LEU A 98 10.80 -6.87 -10.01
N SER A 99 11.84 -7.50 -10.54
CA SER A 99 13.26 -7.21 -10.24
C SER A 99 13.73 -5.84 -10.72
N ASP A 100 12.97 -5.14 -11.59
CA ASP A 100 13.26 -3.75 -11.94
C ASP A 100 12.93 -2.79 -10.78
N LEU A 101 12.02 -3.18 -9.88
CA LEU A 101 11.61 -2.35 -8.76
C LEU A 101 12.73 -2.27 -7.70
N PRO A 102 12.93 -1.09 -7.07
CA PRO A 102 13.97 -0.91 -6.06
C PRO A 102 13.53 -1.47 -4.69
N ILE A 103 13.24 -2.76 -4.62
CA ILE A 103 12.80 -3.48 -3.42
C ILE A 103 14.05 -3.82 -2.60
N LEU A 104 14.30 -3.07 -1.51
CA LEU A 104 15.53 -3.15 -0.72
C LEU A 104 15.25 -3.66 0.70
N PRO A 105 16.19 -4.40 1.33
CA PRO A 105 16.13 -4.68 2.75
C PRO A 105 16.26 -3.38 3.55
N HIS A 106 15.48 -3.25 4.62
CA HIS A 106 15.48 -2.07 5.47
C HIS A 106 16.25 -2.30 6.79
N HIS A 107 16.45 -3.55 7.17
CA HIS A 107 17.22 -3.96 8.36
C HIS A 107 18.30 -4.98 8.01
N GLU A 108 19.28 -5.14 8.90
CA GLU A 108 20.48 -5.96 8.65
C GLU A 108 20.17 -7.46 8.50
N GLU A 109 19.20 -7.98 9.25
CA GLU A 109 18.84 -9.41 9.23
C GLU A 109 17.57 -9.68 8.41
N ASP A 110 17.04 -8.68 7.67
CA ASP A 110 15.97 -8.92 6.71
C ASP A 110 16.47 -9.90 5.63
N VAL A 111 15.71 -10.97 5.38
CA VAL A 111 16.07 -12.01 4.40
C VAL A 111 16.22 -11.46 2.97
N SER A 112 15.48 -10.41 2.65
CA SER A 112 15.47 -9.73 1.36
C SER A 112 14.87 -8.33 1.50
N GLY A 113 14.68 -7.62 0.39
CA GLY A 113 13.70 -6.53 0.38
C GLY A 113 12.25 -7.06 0.36
N SER A 114 11.30 -6.22 0.72
CA SER A 114 9.87 -6.50 0.64
C SER A 114 9.05 -5.29 0.20
N ILE A 115 7.90 -5.55 -0.42
CA ILE A 115 6.89 -4.53 -0.74
C ILE A 115 6.00 -4.39 0.48
N ASN A 116 6.11 -3.27 1.20
CA ASN A 116 5.40 -3.04 2.47
C ASN A 116 4.14 -2.16 2.35
N THR A 117 3.84 -1.68 1.15
CA THR A 117 2.71 -0.77 0.82
C THR A 117 1.74 -1.40 -0.18
N GLY A 118 1.86 -2.71 -0.42
CA GLY A 118 1.04 -3.43 -1.39
C GLY A 118 -0.39 -3.57 -0.90
N CYS A 119 -1.30 -2.77 -1.48
CA CYS A 119 -2.74 -2.92 -1.28
C CYS A 119 -3.22 -4.03 -2.21
N VAL A 120 -3.45 -5.23 -1.66
CA VAL A 120 -3.91 -6.40 -2.41
C VAL A 120 -5.42 -6.39 -2.47
N ILE A 121 -5.94 -6.18 -3.67
CA ILE A 121 -7.37 -6.18 -3.98
C ILE A 121 -7.74 -7.57 -4.47
N SER A 122 -8.76 -8.16 -3.85
CA SER A 122 -9.41 -9.40 -4.24
C SER A 122 -10.92 -9.22 -4.24
N MET A 123 -11.69 -10.25 -4.61
CA MET A 123 -13.15 -10.18 -4.60
C MET A 123 -13.74 -11.54 -4.22
N ALA A 124 -14.78 -11.52 -3.38
CA ALA A 124 -15.61 -12.68 -3.09
C ALA A 124 -17.08 -12.27 -3.14
N ASP A 125 -17.92 -13.08 -3.79
CA ASP A 125 -19.37 -12.88 -3.82
C ASP A 125 -19.82 -11.48 -4.32
N GLY A 126 -19.01 -10.86 -5.20
CA GLY A 126 -19.26 -9.53 -5.76
C GLY A 126 -18.83 -8.36 -4.86
N ILE A 127 -18.17 -8.63 -3.73
CA ILE A 127 -17.66 -7.66 -2.76
C ILE A 127 -16.14 -7.62 -2.88
N HIS A 128 -15.57 -6.44 -3.12
CA HIS A 128 -14.11 -6.29 -3.12
C HIS A 128 -13.58 -6.33 -1.70
N ASN A 129 -12.52 -7.12 -1.51
CA ASN A 129 -11.67 -7.06 -0.34
C ASN A 129 -10.40 -6.28 -0.69
N CYS A 130 -9.93 -5.39 0.18
CA CYS A 130 -8.60 -4.78 0.05
C CYS A 130 -7.83 -4.85 1.37
N GLY A 131 -6.64 -5.48 1.36
CA GLY A 131 -5.76 -5.54 2.51
C GLY A 131 -4.34 -5.09 2.18
N MET A 132 -3.70 -4.35 3.08
CA MET A 132 -2.27 -4.01 2.93
C MET A 132 -1.42 -5.12 3.53
N TYR A 133 -0.66 -5.82 2.69
CA TYR A 133 0.19 -6.95 3.10
C TYR A 133 1.65 -6.70 2.75
N ARG A 134 2.55 -7.27 3.56
CA ARG A 134 3.95 -7.39 3.17
C ARG A 134 4.07 -8.46 2.09
N ILE A 135 4.74 -8.13 0.99
CA ILE A 135 4.99 -9.06 -0.12
C ILE A 135 6.50 -9.26 -0.27
N GLN A 136 6.98 -10.49 -0.07
CA GLN A 136 8.39 -10.85 -0.25
C GLN A 136 8.60 -11.39 -1.67
N PRO A 137 9.34 -10.70 -2.54
CA PRO A 137 9.71 -11.23 -3.85
C PRO A 137 10.58 -12.48 -3.74
N LEU A 138 10.32 -13.47 -4.58
CA LEU A 138 11.21 -14.63 -4.77
C LEU A 138 11.94 -14.54 -6.11
N ASN A 139 11.20 -14.20 -7.16
CA ASN A 139 11.68 -13.96 -8.52
C ASN A 139 10.65 -13.09 -9.29
N ASP A 140 10.83 -12.91 -10.60
CA ASP A 140 9.92 -12.09 -11.42
C ASP A 140 8.49 -12.66 -11.57
N SER A 141 8.31 -13.95 -11.28
CA SER A 141 7.05 -14.68 -11.44
C SER A 141 6.42 -15.10 -10.11
N GLU A 142 7.12 -14.95 -8.99
CA GLU A 142 6.69 -15.48 -7.69
C GLU A 142 7.05 -14.54 -6.54
N ALA A 143 6.11 -14.37 -5.62
CA ALA A 143 6.31 -13.68 -4.36
C ALA A 143 5.47 -14.33 -3.24
N ILE A 144 5.80 -14.03 -1.99
CA ILE A 144 5.06 -14.52 -0.81
C ILE A 144 4.20 -13.38 -0.27
N VAL A 145 2.92 -13.63 0.01
CA VAL A 145 2.01 -12.62 0.58
C VAL A 145 1.79 -12.94 2.05
N HIS A 146 2.30 -12.08 2.93
CA HIS A 146 2.09 -12.19 4.38
C HIS A 146 0.69 -11.70 4.75
N CYS A 147 -0.35 -12.47 4.40
CA CYS A 147 -1.70 -12.25 4.88
C CYS A 147 -1.88 -12.91 6.24
N TYR A 148 -2.07 -12.10 7.28
CA TYR A 148 -2.32 -12.60 8.63
C TYR A 148 -3.60 -13.46 8.67
N PRO A 149 -3.66 -14.47 9.57
CA PRO A 149 -4.89 -15.18 9.86
C PRO A 149 -6.05 -14.21 10.11
N GLU A 150 -7.27 -14.58 9.69
CA GLU A 150 -8.48 -13.76 9.80
C GLU A 150 -8.53 -12.50 8.91
N SER A 151 -7.45 -12.16 8.18
CA SER A 151 -7.54 -11.12 7.16
C SER A 151 -8.40 -11.55 5.99
N GLY A 152 -9.06 -10.61 5.30
CA GLY A 152 -10.05 -10.96 4.27
C GLY A 152 -9.50 -11.86 3.15
N LEU A 153 -8.27 -11.62 2.68
CA LEU A 153 -7.62 -12.52 1.72
C LEU A 153 -7.37 -13.93 2.29
N ALA A 154 -6.94 -14.04 3.55
CA ALA A 154 -6.74 -15.34 4.20
C ALA A 154 -8.05 -16.12 4.31
N CYS A 155 -9.14 -15.47 4.73
CA CYS A 155 -10.48 -16.08 4.80
C CYS A 155 -10.99 -16.52 3.42
N GLN A 156 -10.65 -15.80 2.34
CA GLN A 156 -10.98 -16.23 0.98
C GLN A 156 -10.21 -17.49 0.58
N LEU A 157 -8.91 -17.55 0.88
CA LEU A 157 -8.06 -18.70 0.57
C LEU A 157 -8.45 -19.96 1.36
N GLU A 158 -9.02 -19.83 2.56
CA GLU A 158 -9.56 -20.94 3.35
C GLU A 158 -10.70 -21.70 2.65
N LYS A 159 -11.35 -21.08 1.65
CA LYS A 159 -12.34 -21.74 0.79
C LYS A 159 -11.71 -22.77 -0.16
N GLY A 160 -10.38 -22.83 -0.25
CA GLY A 160 -9.63 -23.80 -1.06
C GLY A 160 -9.47 -23.42 -2.52
N GLU A 161 -9.78 -22.18 -2.89
CA GLU A 161 -9.71 -21.67 -4.26
C GLU A 161 -8.60 -20.63 -4.42
N ASP A 162 -7.82 -20.75 -5.50
CA ASP A 162 -6.82 -19.76 -5.88
C ASP A 162 -7.51 -18.41 -6.20
N ILE A 163 -7.00 -17.31 -5.64
CA ILE A 163 -7.67 -15.99 -5.66
C ILE A 163 -6.96 -15.06 -6.65
N PRO A 164 -7.63 -14.59 -7.73
CA PRO A 164 -7.11 -13.54 -8.59
C PRO A 164 -7.02 -12.21 -7.84
N VAL A 165 -5.88 -11.54 -7.94
CA VAL A 165 -5.60 -10.29 -7.21
C VAL A 165 -5.03 -9.19 -8.09
N THR A 166 -5.18 -7.95 -7.61
CA THR A 166 -4.41 -6.79 -8.08
C THR A 166 -3.71 -6.15 -6.89
N VAL A 167 -2.38 -6.06 -6.96
CA VAL A 167 -1.60 -5.32 -5.97
C VAL A 167 -1.38 -3.90 -6.48
N ALA A 168 -1.88 -2.92 -5.75
CA ALA A 168 -1.63 -1.50 -6.00
C ALA A 168 -0.53 -0.99 -5.06
N VAL A 169 0.56 -0.46 -5.63
CA VAL A 169 1.67 0.15 -4.88
C VAL A 169 1.80 1.61 -5.31
N GLY A 170 1.94 2.51 -4.32
CA GLY A 170 1.87 3.96 -4.56
C GLY A 170 0.49 4.37 -5.09
N THR A 171 -0.54 4.16 -4.29
CA THR A 171 -1.94 4.41 -4.68
C THR A 171 -2.55 5.56 -3.86
N SER A 172 -3.82 5.88 -4.11
CA SER A 172 -4.54 6.90 -3.33
C SER A 172 -4.49 6.56 -1.83
N PHE A 173 -4.35 7.57 -0.98
CA PHE A 173 -4.36 7.36 0.46
C PHE A 173 -5.68 6.78 0.96
N GLN A 174 -6.80 7.07 0.28
CA GLN A 174 -8.12 6.52 0.60
C GLN A 174 -8.14 4.99 0.51
N LEU A 175 -7.57 4.41 -0.56
CA LEU A 175 -7.43 2.96 -0.68
C LEU A 175 -6.46 2.40 0.37
N ILE A 176 -5.34 3.10 0.63
CA ILE A 176 -4.41 2.68 1.70
C ILE A 176 -5.13 2.64 3.05
N LEU A 177 -5.91 3.69 3.35
CA LEU A 177 -6.65 3.83 4.60
C LEU A 177 -7.65 2.68 4.77
N THR A 178 -8.48 2.39 3.77
CA THR A 178 -9.42 1.27 3.87
C THR A 178 -8.69 -0.07 3.96
N ALA A 179 -7.57 -0.23 3.25
CA ALA A 179 -6.76 -1.46 3.28
C ALA A 179 -6.05 -1.75 4.62
N VAL A 180 -5.86 -0.74 5.47
CA VAL A 180 -5.30 -0.91 6.83
C VAL A 180 -6.37 -0.85 7.92
N SER A 181 -7.61 -0.52 7.57
CA SER A 181 -8.73 -0.39 8.51
C SER A 181 -9.40 -1.72 8.80
N LYS A 182 -9.86 -1.88 10.05
CA LYS A 182 -10.72 -3.01 10.45
C LYS A 182 -12.17 -2.66 10.11
N LEU A 183 -12.63 -3.11 8.96
CA LEU A 183 -13.98 -2.90 8.47
C LEU A 183 -14.82 -4.19 8.62
N PRO A 184 -16.17 -4.10 8.62
CA PRO A 184 -17.04 -5.27 8.60
C PRO A 184 -16.72 -6.22 7.44
N ALA A 185 -16.93 -7.53 7.60
CA ALA A 185 -16.57 -8.53 6.60
C ALA A 185 -17.38 -8.43 5.29
N ASP A 186 -18.53 -7.77 5.32
CA ASP A 186 -19.41 -7.49 4.18
C ASP A 186 -19.17 -6.11 3.55
N ALA A 187 -18.18 -5.37 4.05
CA ALA A 187 -17.80 -4.07 3.53
C ALA A 187 -16.99 -4.19 2.23
N ASP A 188 -17.41 -3.48 1.18
CA ASP A 188 -16.61 -3.34 -0.04
C ASP A 188 -15.58 -2.21 0.16
N GLU A 189 -14.34 -2.53 0.54
CA GLU A 189 -13.33 -1.49 0.87
C GLU A 189 -12.97 -0.61 -0.32
N LEU A 190 -13.20 -1.08 -1.54
CA LEU A 190 -12.95 -0.31 -2.75
C LEU A 190 -14.03 0.76 -2.93
N LYS A 191 -15.29 0.43 -2.70
CA LYS A 191 -16.41 1.40 -2.68
C LYS A 191 -16.35 2.34 -1.48
N ILE A 192 -15.88 1.88 -0.32
CA ILE A 192 -15.67 2.76 0.83
C ILE A 192 -14.55 3.77 0.53
N ALA A 193 -13.45 3.34 -0.09
CA ALA A 193 -12.38 4.25 -0.50
C ALA A 193 -12.89 5.34 -1.48
N ASP A 194 -13.84 4.98 -2.35
CA ASP A 194 -14.53 5.92 -3.22
C ASP A 194 -15.42 6.90 -2.44
N SER A 195 -16.28 6.40 -1.55
CA SER A 195 -17.32 7.18 -0.85
C SER A 195 -16.76 8.21 0.13
N ILE A 196 -15.58 7.93 0.71
CA ILE A 196 -14.88 8.89 1.58
C ILE A 196 -14.26 10.05 0.78
N THR A 197 -14.24 9.97 -0.55
CA THR A 197 -13.89 11.13 -1.39
C THR A 197 -15.15 11.90 -1.75
N ALA A 198 -15.23 13.19 -1.40
CA ALA A 198 -16.44 14.01 -1.59
C ALA A 198 -16.98 14.08 -3.04
N LYS A 199 -16.16 13.79 -4.05
CA LYS A 199 -16.55 13.73 -5.47
C LYS A 199 -16.35 12.34 -6.09
N GLY A 200 -16.18 11.31 -5.26
CA GLY A 200 -15.75 9.98 -5.67
C GLY A 200 -14.27 9.94 -6.06
N LEU A 201 -13.67 8.77 -5.90
CA LEU A 201 -12.39 8.47 -6.51
C LEU A 201 -12.57 8.27 -8.03
N LYS A 202 -11.47 8.31 -8.76
CA LYS A 202 -11.42 7.90 -10.16
C LYS A 202 -10.59 6.64 -10.23
N TYR A 203 -11.07 5.66 -10.98
CA TYR A 203 -10.42 4.37 -11.14
C TYR A 203 -10.00 4.15 -12.58
N ILE A 204 -9.08 3.23 -12.76
CA ILE A 204 -8.77 2.65 -14.07
C ILE A 204 -9.17 1.19 -14.04
N LYS A 205 -9.67 0.70 -15.18
CA LYS A 205 -9.86 -0.74 -15.36
C LYS A 205 -8.51 -1.38 -15.59
N THR A 206 -8.30 -2.54 -14.99
CA THR A 206 -7.12 -3.38 -15.17
C THR A 206 -7.56 -4.75 -15.66
N ASP A 207 -6.61 -5.68 -15.87
CA ASP A 207 -6.92 -7.04 -16.33
C ASP A 207 -7.56 -7.90 -15.22
N ARG A 208 -7.49 -7.43 -13.96
CA ARG A 208 -8.03 -8.08 -12.78
C ARG A 208 -9.01 -7.12 -12.06
N HIS A 209 -8.58 -6.49 -10.98
CA HIS A 209 -9.42 -5.58 -10.18
C HIS A 209 -9.04 -4.11 -10.41
N PRO A 210 -10.00 -3.18 -10.40
CA PRO A 210 -9.72 -1.79 -10.69
C PRO A 210 -8.88 -1.14 -9.58
N VAL A 211 -8.04 -0.18 -9.96
CA VAL A 211 -7.20 0.58 -9.03
C VAL A 211 -7.45 2.07 -9.15
N PRO A 212 -7.22 2.87 -8.09
CA PRO A 212 -7.28 4.32 -8.16
C PRO A 212 -6.40 4.87 -9.28
N TYR A 213 -6.91 5.86 -10.01
CA TYR A 213 -6.22 6.55 -11.09
C TYR A 213 -4.95 7.23 -10.56
N GLY A 214 -3.83 6.96 -11.21
CA GLY A 214 -2.51 7.40 -10.77
C GLY A 214 -1.81 6.44 -9.79
N THR A 215 -2.29 5.20 -9.65
CA THR A 215 -1.55 4.13 -8.95
C THR A 215 -0.19 3.92 -9.63
N GLN A 216 0.92 3.95 -8.89
CA GLN A 216 2.25 3.96 -9.49
C GLN A 216 2.63 2.62 -10.14
N ILE A 217 2.35 1.54 -9.43
CA ILE A 217 2.69 0.18 -9.85
C ILE A 217 1.48 -0.72 -9.62
N ILE A 218 1.19 -1.55 -10.62
CA ILE A 218 0.08 -2.50 -10.63
C ILE A 218 0.69 -3.88 -10.88
N ILE A 219 0.47 -4.81 -9.95
CA ILE A 219 0.88 -6.20 -10.09
C ILE A 219 -0.38 -7.04 -10.20
N HIS A 220 -0.52 -7.77 -11.31
CA HIS A 220 -1.57 -8.78 -11.44
C HIS A 220 -1.01 -10.14 -11.10
N GLY A 221 -1.84 -10.96 -10.47
CA GLY A 221 -1.48 -12.33 -10.19
C GLY A 221 -2.60 -13.13 -9.56
N VAL A 222 -2.24 -14.31 -9.10
CA VAL A 222 -3.13 -15.24 -8.41
C VAL A 222 -2.44 -15.69 -7.13
N VAL A 223 -3.11 -15.51 -6.00
CA VAL A 223 -2.63 -16.02 -4.71
C VAL A 223 -3.14 -17.44 -4.53
N SER A 224 -2.23 -18.38 -4.30
CA SER A 224 -2.58 -19.78 -4.20
C SER A 224 -3.17 -20.14 -2.84
N ALA A 225 -4.27 -20.91 -2.85
CA ALA A 225 -4.85 -21.46 -1.63
C ALA A 225 -4.04 -22.62 -1.05
N THR A 226 -3.24 -23.29 -1.88
CA THR A 226 -2.54 -24.53 -1.50
C THR A 226 -1.02 -24.41 -1.51
N GLU A 227 -0.46 -23.60 -2.41
CA GLU A 227 0.98 -23.39 -2.45
C GLU A 227 1.42 -22.30 -1.47
N LYS A 228 2.38 -22.66 -0.61
CA LYS A 228 3.00 -21.76 0.35
C LYS A 228 4.52 -21.79 0.23
N ARG A 229 5.18 -20.75 0.73
CA ARG A 229 6.63 -20.68 0.90
C ARG A 229 6.94 -20.00 2.22
N THR A 230 8.11 -20.31 2.77
CA THR A 230 8.58 -19.73 4.03
C THR A 230 8.97 -18.27 3.84
N GLU A 231 8.39 -17.40 4.65
CA GLU A 231 8.60 -15.95 4.64
C GLU A 231 9.59 -15.52 5.73
N GLY A 232 10.35 -14.45 5.46
CA GLY A 232 11.24 -13.83 6.45
C GLY A 232 12.56 -14.56 6.71
N PRO A 233 13.29 -14.17 7.78
CA PRO A 233 12.88 -13.20 8.80
C PRO A 233 12.82 -11.74 8.30
N PHE A 234 11.98 -10.94 8.96
CA PHE A 234 11.91 -9.48 8.81
C PHE A 234 11.74 -8.81 10.18
N LEU A 235 12.29 -7.61 10.37
CA LEU A 235 12.03 -6.85 11.60
C LEU A 235 10.55 -6.43 11.66
N ILE A 236 9.87 -6.74 12.76
CA ILE A 236 8.46 -6.39 12.97
C ILE A 236 8.30 -5.25 13.99
N HIS A 237 7.05 -4.79 14.14
CA HIS A 237 6.69 -3.65 14.99
C HIS A 237 6.98 -3.84 16.49
N THR A 238 7.26 -5.07 16.94
CA THR A 238 7.68 -5.36 18.32
C THR A 238 9.18 -5.10 18.56
N GLY A 239 9.97 -4.92 17.49
CA GLY A 239 11.44 -4.85 17.56
C GLY A 239 12.14 -6.20 17.52
N GLU A 240 11.38 -7.29 17.43
CA GLU A 240 11.90 -8.64 17.18
C GLU A 240 11.87 -8.96 15.68
N TYR A 241 12.63 -9.96 15.25
CA TYR A 241 12.50 -10.51 13.91
C TYR A 241 11.38 -11.56 13.87
N SER A 242 10.60 -11.55 12.79
CA SER A 242 9.57 -12.55 12.56
C SER A 242 10.17 -13.95 12.52
N LYS A 243 9.42 -14.92 13.07
CA LYS A 243 9.77 -16.33 12.90
C LYS A 243 9.48 -16.74 11.44
N PRO A 244 10.34 -17.57 10.83
CA PRO A 244 10.04 -18.14 9.53
C PRO A 244 8.77 -19.00 9.60
N GLU A 245 7.75 -18.60 8.83
CA GLU A 245 6.46 -19.30 8.72
C GLU A 245 6.01 -19.33 7.25
N ASP A 246 5.15 -20.31 6.92
CA ASP A 246 4.68 -20.52 5.56
C ASP A 246 3.45 -19.67 5.24
N TYR A 247 3.58 -18.82 4.22
CA TYR A 247 2.51 -17.95 3.73
C TYR A 247 2.16 -18.24 2.27
N PRO A 248 0.95 -17.86 1.81
CA PRO A 248 0.51 -18.09 0.43
C PRO A 248 1.45 -17.54 -0.63
N LEU A 249 1.64 -18.33 -1.69
CA LEU A 249 2.40 -17.95 -2.87
C LEU A 249 1.53 -17.09 -3.81
N LEU A 250 2.01 -15.90 -4.15
CA LEU A 250 1.51 -15.09 -5.26
C LEU A 250 2.26 -15.46 -6.54
N LYS A 251 1.52 -16.01 -7.50
CA LYS A 251 1.98 -16.22 -8.88
C LYS A 251 1.72 -14.94 -9.68
N ILE A 252 2.80 -14.29 -10.11
CA ILE A 252 2.76 -13.00 -10.79
C ILE A 252 2.54 -13.21 -12.29
N GLU A 253 1.57 -12.48 -12.84
CA GLU A 253 1.20 -12.55 -14.26
C GLU A 253 1.73 -11.34 -15.04
N SER A 254 1.75 -10.17 -14.42
CA SER A 254 2.31 -8.95 -15.02
C SER A 254 2.64 -7.92 -13.95
N VAL A 255 3.69 -7.14 -14.18
CA VAL A 255 4.01 -5.94 -13.40
C VAL A 255 3.99 -4.75 -14.35
N LYS A 256 3.16 -3.75 -14.05
CA LYS A 256 3.00 -2.54 -14.85
C LYS A 256 3.35 -1.33 -14.01
N MET A 257 4.11 -0.40 -14.56
CA MET A 257 4.48 0.85 -13.90
C MET A 257 4.10 2.06 -14.74
N ILE A 258 3.53 3.09 -14.09
CA ILE A 258 3.22 4.36 -14.74
C ILE A 258 4.51 5.06 -15.20
N GLU A 259 4.48 5.73 -16.35
CA GLU A 259 5.63 6.55 -16.79
C GLU A 259 5.98 7.63 -15.76
N ASN A 260 7.28 7.76 -15.44
CA ASN A 260 7.80 8.69 -14.42
C ASN A 260 7.19 8.47 -13.03
N GLY A 261 6.87 7.22 -12.69
CA GLY A 261 6.32 6.88 -11.39
C GLY A 261 7.35 6.76 -10.26
N TYR A 262 6.83 6.56 -9.06
CA TYR A 262 7.58 6.37 -7.81
C TYR A 262 7.36 4.97 -7.25
N TYR A 263 8.36 4.42 -6.55
CA TYR A 263 8.19 3.27 -5.68
C TYR A 263 7.89 3.75 -4.25
N HIS A 264 6.67 3.55 -3.77
CA HIS A 264 6.30 3.88 -2.39
C HIS A 264 6.71 2.74 -1.47
N ALA A 265 7.73 2.98 -0.65
CA ALA A 265 8.18 2.05 0.36
C ALA A 265 7.67 2.46 1.75
N LEU A 266 7.66 1.51 2.67
CA LEU A 266 7.36 1.73 4.09
C LEU A 266 8.39 0.96 4.92
N VAL A 267 8.85 1.60 6.00
CA VAL A 267 9.80 1.01 6.96
C VAL A 267 9.02 0.55 8.18
N THR A 268 9.22 -0.71 8.55
CA THR A 268 8.67 -1.31 9.78
C THR A 268 9.72 -1.23 10.89
N GLY A 269 9.31 -1.11 12.15
CA GLY A 269 10.21 -1.17 13.29
C GLY A 269 9.49 -0.83 14.61
N PRO A 270 10.18 -0.96 15.75
CA PRO A 270 9.62 -0.67 17.08
C PRO A 270 9.47 0.84 17.34
N ASP A 271 10.30 1.64 16.69
CA ASP A 271 10.23 3.09 16.75
C ASP A 271 9.01 3.63 16.00
N TYR A 272 8.61 4.86 16.31
CA TYR A 272 7.55 5.54 15.57
C TYR A 272 7.90 5.60 14.08
N CYS A 273 7.03 5.03 13.24
CA CYS A 273 7.23 4.86 11.81
C CYS A 273 5.93 5.11 11.03
N GLU A 274 6.01 5.18 9.71
CA GLU A 274 4.85 5.40 8.84
C GLU A 274 3.74 4.37 9.10
N GLY A 275 4.09 3.09 9.30
CA GLY A 275 3.13 2.03 9.59
C GLY A 275 2.30 2.33 10.85
N ARG A 276 2.91 2.87 11.90
CA ARG A 276 2.20 3.29 13.11
C ARG A 276 1.26 4.46 12.84
N THR A 277 1.69 5.46 12.08
CA THR A 277 0.82 6.59 11.69
C THR A 277 -0.38 6.12 10.85
N LEU A 278 -0.20 5.14 9.96
CA LEU A 278 -1.28 4.55 9.18
C LEU A 278 -2.31 3.84 10.08
N LEU A 279 -1.84 3.04 11.06
CA LEU A 279 -2.72 2.38 12.02
C LEU A 279 -3.49 3.38 12.88
N GLU A 280 -2.83 4.44 13.37
CA GLU A 280 -3.48 5.53 14.13
C GLU A 280 -4.55 6.24 13.28
N ALA A 281 -4.30 6.45 11.99
CA ALA A 281 -5.30 7.00 11.06
C ALA A 281 -6.48 6.03 10.83
N ALA A 282 -6.19 4.74 10.69
CA ALA A 282 -7.19 3.69 10.53
C ALA A 282 -8.09 3.53 11.75
N GLU A 283 -7.53 3.67 12.96
CA GLU A 283 -8.27 3.68 14.21
C GLU A 283 -9.20 4.90 14.29
N LYS A 284 -8.70 6.11 13.98
CA LYS A 284 -9.53 7.32 13.91
C LYS A 284 -10.66 7.21 12.88
N PHE A 285 -10.40 6.54 11.76
CA PHE A 285 -11.39 6.31 10.70
C PHE A 285 -12.47 5.32 11.14
N THR A 286 -12.09 4.24 11.80
CA THR A 286 -13.02 3.18 12.22
C THR A 286 -13.69 3.46 13.57
N SER A 287 -13.13 4.31 14.44
CA SER A 287 -13.81 4.71 15.68
C SER A 287 -15.09 5.48 15.41
N GLY A 288 -15.18 6.19 14.29
CA GLY A 288 -16.42 6.84 13.85
C GLY A 288 -17.57 5.88 13.54
N LEU A 289 -17.29 4.58 13.32
CA LEU A 289 -18.32 3.54 13.15
C LEU A 289 -18.96 3.05 14.46
N LYS A 290 -18.32 3.33 15.61
CA LYS A 290 -18.75 2.76 16.90
C LYS A 290 -19.61 3.71 17.74
N GLU A 291 -19.85 4.94 17.26
CA GLU A 291 -20.57 5.99 18.00
C GLU A 291 -22.04 6.19 17.56
N GLU A 292 -22.61 5.31 16.75
CA GLU A 292 -24.06 5.28 16.43
C GLU A 292 -24.74 3.99 16.93
#